data_AF-A0A962LJR8-F1
#
_entry.id   AF-A0A962LJR8-F1
#
_cell.length_a   1.000
_cell.length_b   1.000
_cell.length_c   1.000
_cell.angle_alpha   90.00
_cell.angle_beta   90.00
_cell.angle_gamma   90.00
#
_symmetry.space_group_name_H-M   'P 1'
#
loop_
_entity.id
_entity.type
_entity.pdbx_description
1 polymer ?
#
loop_
_entity_poly.entity_id
_entity_poly.type
_entity_poly.pdbx_seq_one_letter_code
_entity_poly.pdbx_strand_id
1 'polypeptide(L)'
;MTFKNLFIEHDLAPEVREWIDKEIEEQEKRFAIIEKEMEDLAPAREKWYQEFFDRITTTGFNVDGDDKMKLSPADLPVKPAGRVDRVVWKHGIDSE
;
A
#
# COMPACT_ATOMS: atom_id res chain seq x y z
N MET A 1 -5.76 -18.95 3.46
CA MET A 1 -6.00 -18.64 4.88
C MET A 1 -7.22 -17.74 4.93
N THR A 2 -8.40 -18.31 5.06
CA THR A 2 -9.66 -17.55 5.19
C THR A 2 -9.72 -16.98 6.61
N PHE A 3 -9.67 -15.66 6.74
CA PHE A 3 -10.06 -15.01 7.98
C PHE A 3 -11.52 -15.37 8.21
N LYS A 4 -11.80 -16.24 9.20
CA LYS A 4 -13.17 -16.57 9.59
C LYS A 4 -13.88 -15.25 9.88
N ASN A 5 -15.01 -15.01 9.22
CA ASN A 5 -15.80 -13.81 9.44
C ASN A 5 -16.36 -13.89 10.87
N LEU A 6 -15.67 -13.28 11.83
CA LEU A 6 -15.98 -13.29 13.28
C LEU A 6 -17.07 -12.27 13.62
N PHE A 7 -17.87 -11.86 12.64
CA PHE A 7 -18.96 -10.94 12.86
C PHE A 7 -20.03 -11.61 13.73
N ILE A 8 -20.31 -11.00 14.89
CA ILE A 8 -21.37 -11.44 15.80
C ILE A 8 -22.53 -10.47 15.60
N GLU A 9 -23.64 -10.99 15.07
CA GLU A 9 -24.88 -10.24 14.96
C GLU A 9 -25.36 -9.81 16.35
N HIS A 10 -25.65 -8.53 16.50
CA HIS A 10 -26.21 -7.95 17.71
C HIS A 10 -27.11 -6.79 17.35
N ASP A 11 -28.13 -6.56 18.17
CA ASP A 11 -29.05 -5.45 17.98
C ASP A 11 -28.32 -4.14 18.30
N LEU A 12 -28.29 -3.26 17.31
CA LEU A 12 -27.74 -1.90 17.43
C LEU A 12 -28.89 -0.94 17.70
N ALA A 13 -28.69 -0.02 18.65
CA ALA A 13 -29.61 1.11 18.81
C ALA A 13 -29.63 1.96 17.52
N PRO A 14 -30.76 2.58 17.16
CA PRO A 14 -30.88 3.37 15.92
C PRO A 14 -29.80 4.45 15.77
N GLU A 15 -29.46 5.14 16.87
CA GLU A 15 -28.41 6.17 16.89
C GLU A 15 -27.03 5.61 16.54
N VAL A 16 -26.72 4.40 16.99
CA VAL A 16 -25.44 3.73 16.71
C VAL A 16 -25.37 3.33 15.24
N ARG A 17 -26.49 2.87 14.66
CA ARG A 17 -26.57 2.54 13.24
C ARG A 17 -26.36 3.77 12.36
N GLU A 18 -27.02 4.88 12.68
CA GLU A 18 -26.83 6.15 11.96
C GLU A 18 -25.40 6.67 12.07
N TRP A 19 -24.74 6.48 13.22
CA TRP A 19 -23.34 6.84 13.38
C TRP A 19 -22.43 5.96 12.50
N ILE A 20 -22.63 4.64 12.48
CA ILE A 20 -21.88 3.72 11.63
C ILE A 20 -22.04 4.08 10.15
N ASP A 21 -23.26 4.36 9.70
CA ASP A 21 -23.52 4.72 8.30
C ASP A 21 -22.77 6.00 7.91
N LYS A 22 -22.74 7.01 8.80
CA LYS A 22 -21.96 8.25 8.59
C LYS A 22 -20.45 7.98 8.54
N GLU A 23 -19.92 7.17 9.44
CA GLU A 23 -18.50 6.82 9.46
C GLU A 23 -18.09 6.07 8.18
N ILE A 24 -18.94 5.17 7.67
CA ILE A 24 -18.71 4.48 6.40
C ILE A 24 -18.64 5.49 5.25
N GLU A 25 -19.61 6.40 5.14
CA GLU A 25 -19.61 7.42 4.09
C GLU A 25 -18.36 8.33 4.15
N GLU A 26 -17.93 8.72 5.35
CA GLU A 26 -16.71 9.50 5.52
C GLU A 26 -15.46 8.71 5.13
N GLN A 27 -15.40 7.43 5.51
CA GLN A 27 -14.29 6.56 5.21
C GLN A 27 -14.16 6.29 3.71
N GLU A 28 -15.28 6.08 3.00
CA GLU A 28 -15.30 5.92 1.54
C GLU A 28 -14.77 7.18 0.83
N LYS A 29 -15.21 8.37 1.28
CA LYS A 29 -14.72 9.65 0.73
C LYS A 29 -13.21 9.81 0.93
N ARG A 30 -12.71 9.49 2.14
CA ARG A 30 -11.27 9.54 2.44
C ARG A 30 -10.49 8.53 1.61
N PHE A 31 -11.01 7.31 1.47
CA PHE A 31 -10.39 6.26 0.67
C PHE A 31 -10.23 6.69 -0.80
N ALA A 32 -11.30 7.20 -1.42
CA ALA A 32 -11.27 7.63 -2.82
C ALA A 32 -10.24 8.74 -3.07
N ILE A 33 -10.06 9.66 -2.11
CA ILE A 33 -9.03 10.71 -2.19
C ILE A 33 -7.64 10.08 -2.16
N ILE A 34 -7.38 9.21 -1.18
CA ILE A 34 -6.06 8.58 -1.00
C ILE A 34 -5.72 7.67 -2.19
N GLU A 35 -6.67 6.90 -2.69
CA GLU A 35 -6.48 6.04 -3.85
C GLU A 35 -6.02 6.87 -5.06
N LYS A 36 -6.74 7.96 -5.36
CA LYS A 36 -6.38 8.86 -6.45
C LYS A 36 -4.99 9.49 -6.26
N GLU A 37 -4.68 9.99 -5.06
CA GLU A 37 -3.36 10.56 -4.77
C GLU A 37 -2.24 9.52 -4.96
N MET A 38 -2.49 8.26 -4.60
CA MET A 38 -1.51 7.17 -4.77
C MET A 38 -1.33 6.72 -6.22
N GLU A 39 -2.39 6.81 -7.03
CA GLU A 39 -2.34 6.64 -8.49
C GLU A 39 -1.57 7.78 -9.16
N ASP A 40 -1.87 9.03 -8.79
CA ASP A 40 -1.19 10.23 -9.31
C ASP A 40 0.31 10.22 -8.97
N LEU A 41 0.70 9.61 -7.84
CA LEU A 41 2.10 9.40 -7.45
C LEU A 41 2.83 8.30 -8.23
N ALA A 42 2.14 7.48 -9.03
CA ALA A 42 2.74 6.32 -9.70
C ALA A 42 3.96 6.68 -10.60
N PRO A 43 3.95 7.75 -11.41
CA PRO A 43 5.11 8.14 -12.21
C PRO A 43 6.31 8.56 -11.36
N ALA A 44 6.07 9.29 -10.26
CA ALA A 44 7.11 9.72 -9.33
C ALA A 44 7.73 8.52 -8.60
N ARG A 45 6.90 7.57 -8.17
CA ARG A 45 7.32 6.33 -7.51
C ARG A 45 8.22 5.48 -8.40
N GLU A 46 7.89 5.35 -9.68
CA GLU A 46 8.76 4.63 -10.63
C GLU A 46 10.13 5.32 -10.74
N LYS A 47 10.15 6.65 -10.80
CA LYS A 47 11.41 7.40 -10.81
C LYS A 47 12.24 7.16 -9.55
N TRP A 48 11.61 7.14 -8.37
CA TRP A 48 12.30 6.87 -7.11
C TRP A 48 12.91 5.47 -7.06
N TYR A 49 12.24 4.46 -7.62
CA TYR A 49 12.81 3.11 -7.72
C TYR A 49 14.06 3.09 -8.59
N GLN A 50 14.01 3.72 -9.76
CA GLN A 50 15.18 3.80 -10.63
C GLN A 50 16.33 4.58 -9.97
N GLU A 51 16.05 5.75 -9.39
CA GLU A 51 17.06 6.55 -8.68
C GLU A 51 17.69 5.78 -7.50
N PHE A 52 16.90 4.96 -6.80
CA PHE A 52 17.39 4.10 -5.74
C PHE A 52 18.27 2.97 -6.27
N PHE A 53 17.83 2.26 -7.32
CA PHE A 53 18.60 1.19 -7.95
C PHE A 53 19.91 1.69 -8.54
N ASP A 54 19.91 2.86 -9.18
CA ASP A 54 21.10 3.52 -9.67
C ASP A 54 22.06 3.84 -8.53
N ARG A 55 21.55 4.32 -7.38
CA ARG A 55 22.39 4.66 -6.23
C ARG A 55 23.07 3.43 -5.61
N ILE A 56 22.33 2.35 -5.38
CA ILE A 56 22.87 1.14 -4.74
C ILE A 56 23.82 0.36 -5.65
N THR A 57 23.71 0.50 -6.97
CA THR A 57 24.62 -0.11 -7.94
C THR A 57 25.86 0.76 -8.21
N THR A 58 25.74 2.08 -8.20
CA THR A 58 26.87 3.00 -8.48
C THR A 58 27.67 3.37 -7.25
N THR A 59 27.00 3.82 -6.19
CA THR A 59 27.61 4.31 -4.94
C THR A 59 27.74 3.18 -3.92
N GLY A 60 26.79 2.25 -3.92
CA GLY A 60 26.71 1.18 -2.94
C GLY A 60 26.06 1.63 -1.64
N PHE A 61 25.97 0.69 -0.69
CA PHE A 61 25.47 0.91 0.65
C PHE A 61 26.53 0.49 1.69
N ASN A 62 26.45 1.03 2.89
CA ASN A 62 27.38 0.67 3.97
C ASN A 62 26.95 -0.70 4.54
N VAL A 63 27.87 -1.66 4.51
CA VAL A 63 27.70 -2.97 5.15
C VAL A 63 28.26 -2.93 6.58
N ASP A 64 29.36 -2.22 6.76
CA ASP A 64 29.95 -1.86 8.06
C ASP A 64 30.43 -0.40 8.00
N GLY A 65 30.92 0.15 9.12
CA GLY A 65 31.22 1.57 9.30
C GLY A 65 31.87 2.25 8.09
N ASP A 66 33.00 1.72 7.63
CA ASP A 66 33.74 2.23 6.46
C ASP A 66 33.61 1.32 5.22
N ASP A 67 33.01 0.13 5.36
CA ASP A 67 32.91 -0.85 4.27
C ASP A 67 31.64 -0.63 3.45
N LYS A 68 31.82 -0.17 2.21
CA LYS A 68 30.76 -0.04 1.22
C LYS A 68 30.72 -1.23 0.27
N MET A 69 29.53 -1.77 0.05
CA MET A 69 29.26 -2.78 -0.97
C MET A 69 28.34 -2.21 -2.05
N LYS A 70 28.69 -2.48 -3.31
CA LYS A 70 27.82 -2.19 -4.46
C LYS A 70 27.03 -3.45 -4.79
N LEU A 71 25.74 -3.27 -5.07
CA LEU A 71 24.91 -4.39 -5.50
C LEU A 71 25.13 -4.67 -7.00
N SER A 72 25.20 -5.95 -7.38
CA SER A 72 25.19 -6.32 -8.79
C SER A 72 23.81 -6.04 -9.40
N PRO A 73 23.71 -5.61 -10.68
CA PRO A 73 22.43 -5.49 -11.37
C PRO A 73 21.62 -6.81 -11.40
N ALA A 74 22.29 -7.97 -11.35
CA ALA A 74 21.64 -9.28 -11.31
C ALA A 74 20.90 -9.56 -10.00
N ASP A 75 21.26 -8.87 -8.92
CA ASP A 75 20.64 -9.03 -7.60
C ASP A 75 19.50 -8.03 -7.39
N LEU A 76 19.23 -7.14 -8.36
CA LEU A 76 18.12 -6.20 -8.27
C LEU A 76 16.77 -6.93 -8.41
N PRO A 77 15.78 -6.55 -7.61
CA PRO A 77 14.44 -7.13 -7.72
C PRO A 77 13.80 -6.72 -9.05
N VAL A 78 13.19 -7.69 -9.72
CA VAL A 78 12.39 -7.45 -10.94
C VAL A 78 10.97 -7.11 -10.55
N LYS A 79 10.45 -5.99 -11.06
CA LYS A 79 9.06 -5.58 -10.84
C LYS A 79 8.12 -6.62 -11.47
N PRO A 80 7.18 -7.21 -10.71
CA PRO A 80 6.25 -8.20 -11.24
C PRO A 80 5.31 -7.56 -12.27
N ALA A 81 5.13 -8.22 -13.41
CA ALA A 81 4.25 -7.76 -14.48
C ALA A 81 2.77 -7.71 -14.01
N GLY A 82 2.07 -6.63 -14.36
CA GLY A 82 0.64 -6.46 -14.07
C GLY A 82 0.30 -6.15 -12.61
N ARG A 83 1.29 -6.04 -11.71
CA ARG A 83 1.04 -5.65 -10.32
C ARG A 83 1.06 -4.12 -10.18
N VAL A 84 -0.11 -3.57 -9.88
CA VAL A 84 -0.27 -2.16 -9.51
C VAL A 84 -0.15 -2.00 -7.99
N ASP A 85 0.49 -0.90 -7.57
CA ASP A 85 0.42 -0.45 -6.18
C ASP A 85 -1.01 0.01 -5.90
N ARG A 86 -1.60 -0.47 -4.81
CA ARG A 86 -2.98 -0.16 -4.45
C ARG A 86 -3.10 0.11 -2.96
N VAL A 87 -4.05 0.95 -2.62
CA VAL A 87 -4.44 1.18 -1.23
C VAL A 87 -5.49 0.12 -0.91
N VAL A 88 -5.26 -0.69 0.12
CA VAL A 88 -6.19 -1.77 0.51
C VAL A 88 -6.92 -1.36 1.78
N TRP A 89 -8.25 -1.29 1.72
CA TRP A 89 -9.09 -1.12 2.90
C TRP A 89 -9.77 -2.44 3.25
N LYS A 90 -9.35 -3.05 4.37
CA LYS A 90 -9.76 -4.40 4.82
C LYS A 90 -11.26 -4.54 5.18
N HIS A 91 -11.98 -3.44 5.30
CA HIS A 91 -13.41 -3.42 5.66
C HIS A 91 -14.35 -3.01 4.52
N GLY A 92 -13.80 -2.62 3.36
CA GLY A 92 -14.57 -2.54 2.12
C GLY A 92 -14.65 -3.95 1.56
N ILE A 93 -15.84 -4.53 1.55
CA ILE A 93 -16.14 -5.88 1.09
C ILE A 93 -15.27 -6.24 -0.12
N ASP A 94 -14.53 -7.36 -0.04
CA ASP A 94 -13.99 -8.04 -1.22
C ASP A 94 -15.20 -8.31 -2.11
N SER A 95 -15.45 -7.43 -3.08
CA SER A 95 -16.41 -7.70 -4.15
C SER A 95 -15.72 -8.74 -5.02
N GLU A 96 -16.35 -9.90 -5.11
CA GLU A 96 -16.03 -10.92 -6.11
C GLU A 96 -16.04 -10.35 -7.54
#